data_AF-A0A976M4R6-F1
#
_entry.id   AF-A0A976M4R6-F1
#
_cell.length_a   1.000
_cell.length_b   1.000
_cell.length_c   1.000
_cell.angle_alpha   90.00
_cell.angle_beta   90.00
_cell.angle_gamma   90.00
#
_symmetry.space_group_name_H-M   'P 1'
#
loop_
_entity.id
_entity.type
_entity.pdbx_description
1 polymer ?
#
loop_
_entity_poly.entity_id
_entity_poly.type
_entity_poly.pdbx_seq_one_letter_code
_entity_poly.pdbx_strand_id
1 'polypeptide(L)'
;MTSNSKPDQESTTSITVEQANYPQLNHFGYKCCKHNITSVTNISEVGSLKFYLWDQENGYIRNKELNLYSDSSGSQKMGNIIYTSCKGNVLVFFYDSDPRPLLLCFDSTWYRPKDKANYTDRWVRITKLETCKCTEKGFTQASNLLAELNNIYMELNPVDLGETKKAYKGSGQIDSHSYTIHDYTPQPIKVKITSKELVCYKKYAHEPDNGSNTSYRLGKITYDGLTNYGLSYPEERPLQKVSLYYSVYDTQHKYPLLVKLCFKGGSSPDYEYHKLDDKRTLKWEKLSSDKHKYLLEKLSNKETFESGLYDIRTRISISYTEDEKKKHLFNPEQCKEDKISIAAIAGGTVGTAAVVGTGVTVGVLISKKIIVLGAFTAAVA
;
A
#
# COMPACT_ATOMS: atom_id res chain seq x y z
N MET A 1 16.56 -38.77 55.05
CA MET A 1 15.47 -37.85 54.70
C MET A 1 16.07 -36.69 53.93
N THR A 2 15.99 -36.72 52.61
CA THR A 2 16.23 -35.57 51.73
C THR A 2 15.59 -35.95 50.39
N SER A 3 14.30 -35.65 50.24
CA SER A 3 13.63 -35.72 48.95
C SER A 3 14.06 -34.51 48.13
N ASN A 4 14.87 -34.73 47.11
CA ASN A 4 15.08 -33.77 46.05
C ASN A 4 13.77 -33.61 45.28
N SER A 5 13.01 -32.54 45.54
CA SER A 5 11.96 -32.09 44.61
C SER A 5 12.64 -31.61 43.33
N LYS A 6 12.35 -32.32 42.25
CA LYS A 6 12.65 -31.91 40.88
C LYS A 6 11.92 -30.58 40.60
N PRO A 7 12.49 -29.62 39.85
CA PRO A 7 11.76 -28.42 39.46
C PRO A 7 10.54 -28.84 38.62
N ASP A 8 9.36 -28.35 38.98
CA ASP A 8 8.14 -28.58 38.23
C ASP A 8 8.35 -28.17 36.77
N GLN A 9 8.09 -29.13 35.90
CA GLN A 9 8.17 -28.96 34.45
C GLN A 9 6.96 -28.10 34.05
N GLU A 10 7.19 -26.86 33.60
CA GLU A 10 6.11 -25.97 33.14
C GLU A 10 5.20 -26.70 32.15
N SER A 11 3.97 -27.01 32.57
CA SER A 11 2.98 -27.64 31.71
C SER A 11 2.58 -26.64 30.63
N THR A 12 3.03 -26.86 29.40
CA THR A 12 2.66 -26.00 28.27
C THR A 12 1.25 -26.39 27.79
N THR A 13 0.30 -25.47 27.91
CA THR A 13 -1.06 -25.64 27.37
C THR A 13 -1.21 -24.84 26.08
N SER A 14 -1.59 -25.51 24.98
CA SER A 14 -1.82 -24.86 23.69
C SER A 14 -3.24 -24.28 23.59
N ILE A 15 -3.35 -23.07 23.04
CA ILE A 15 -4.64 -22.44 22.70
C ILE A 15 -4.94 -22.70 21.23
N THR A 16 -6.13 -23.21 20.92
CA THR A 16 -6.59 -23.34 19.54
C THR A 16 -6.87 -21.95 18.95
N VAL A 17 -6.36 -21.70 17.75
CA VAL A 17 -6.62 -20.48 16.97
C VAL A 17 -7.43 -20.85 15.73
N GLU A 18 -8.55 -20.18 15.54
CA GLU A 18 -9.44 -20.38 14.39
C GLU A 18 -9.60 -19.08 13.61
N GLN A 19 -9.60 -19.15 12.29
CA GLN A 19 -9.96 -17.99 11.49
C GLN A 19 -11.48 -17.82 11.50
N ALA A 20 -11.95 -16.71 12.06
CA ALA A 20 -13.37 -16.36 12.06
C ALA A 20 -13.78 -15.78 10.69
N ASN A 21 -14.93 -16.21 10.19
CA ASN A 21 -15.46 -15.74 8.92
C ASN A 21 -16.33 -14.49 9.12
N TYR A 22 -15.82 -13.33 8.70
CA TYR A 22 -16.57 -12.07 8.66
C TYR A 22 -16.60 -11.54 7.22
N PRO A 23 -17.57 -11.94 6.39
CA PRO A 23 -17.63 -11.56 4.97
C PRO A 23 -17.47 -10.05 4.72
N GLN A 24 -18.04 -9.24 5.61
CA GLN A 24 -17.99 -7.77 5.57
C GLN A 24 -16.59 -7.17 5.79
N LEU A 25 -15.63 -7.94 6.31
CA LEU A 25 -14.22 -7.56 6.46
C LEU A 25 -13.32 -8.35 5.50
N ASN A 26 -13.62 -9.64 5.32
CA ASN A 26 -12.89 -10.57 4.46
C ASN A 26 -12.86 -10.09 3.00
N HIS A 27 -13.96 -9.49 2.51
CA HIS A 27 -14.02 -8.90 1.17
C HIS A 27 -12.94 -7.81 0.94
N PHE A 28 -12.56 -7.09 2.00
CA PHE A 28 -11.54 -6.04 1.95
C PHE A 28 -10.12 -6.55 2.22
N GLY A 29 -9.95 -7.85 2.48
CA GLY A 29 -8.65 -8.49 2.75
C GLY A 29 -8.30 -8.64 4.24
N TYR A 30 -9.17 -8.22 5.15
CA TYR A 30 -8.95 -8.40 6.59
C TYR A 30 -9.29 -9.83 7.02
N LYS A 31 -8.49 -10.36 7.95
CA LYS A 31 -8.67 -11.68 8.55
C LYS A 31 -8.81 -11.51 10.06
N CYS A 32 -9.72 -12.25 10.67
CA CYS A 32 -9.86 -12.29 12.12
C CYS A 32 -9.47 -13.68 12.63
N CYS A 33 -8.56 -13.72 13.59
CA CYS A 33 -8.13 -14.93 14.28
C CYS A 33 -8.72 -14.92 15.70
N LYS A 34 -9.53 -15.92 16.01
CA LYS A 34 -10.11 -16.15 17.33
C LYS A 34 -9.23 -17.13 18.09
N HIS A 35 -8.64 -16.67 19.19
CA HIS A 35 -7.94 -17.48 20.16
C HIS A 35 -8.96 -18.04 21.15
N ASN A 36 -9.21 -19.34 21.09
CA ASN A 36 -10.23 -20.05 21.87
C ASN A 36 -9.73 -20.31 23.31
N ILE A 37 -9.58 -19.24 24.08
CA ILE A 37 -9.10 -19.28 25.47
C ILE A 37 -10.14 -19.96 26.38
N THR A 38 -11.44 -19.77 26.11
CA THR A 38 -12.51 -20.32 26.97
C THR A 38 -12.59 -21.85 26.96
N SER A 39 -12.04 -22.50 25.93
CA SER A 39 -12.05 -23.97 25.82
C SER A 39 -10.81 -24.63 26.44
N VAL A 40 -9.88 -23.84 26.98
CA VAL A 40 -8.66 -24.37 27.59
C VAL A 40 -8.98 -24.99 28.95
N THR A 41 -8.55 -26.24 29.15
CA THR A 41 -8.68 -26.94 30.43
C THR A 41 -7.95 -26.17 31.53
N ASN A 42 -8.56 -26.07 32.71
CA ASN A 42 -8.02 -25.33 33.87
C ASN A 42 -7.75 -23.83 33.62
N ILE A 43 -8.37 -23.20 32.62
CA ILE A 43 -8.20 -21.77 32.37
C ILE A 43 -8.63 -20.89 33.56
N SER A 44 -9.54 -21.38 34.40
CA SER A 44 -9.94 -20.72 35.66
C SER A 44 -8.81 -20.65 36.70
N GLU A 45 -7.76 -21.46 36.55
CA GLU A 45 -6.56 -21.45 37.39
C GLU A 45 -5.47 -20.50 36.85
N VAL A 46 -5.69 -19.90 35.66
CA VAL A 46 -4.75 -18.94 35.07
C VAL A 46 -4.85 -17.59 35.78
N GLY A 47 -3.80 -17.25 36.54
CA GLY A 47 -3.74 -16.00 37.30
C GLY A 47 -3.57 -14.72 36.46
N SER A 48 -2.98 -14.83 35.26
CA SER A 48 -2.79 -13.68 34.38
C SER A 48 -2.64 -14.05 32.90
N LEU A 49 -3.19 -13.22 32.02
CA LEU A 49 -2.96 -13.28 30.58
C LEU A 49 -1.86 -12.30 30.17
N LYS A 50 -0.97 -12.73 29.27
CA LYS A 50 0.04 -11.89 28.64
C LYS A 50 -0.03 -12.05 27.14
N PHE A 51 0.16 -10.94 26.44
CA PHE A 51 0.22 -10.92 24.97
C PHE A 51 1.67 -10.77 24.55
N TYR A 52 2.05 -11.42 23.46
CA TYR A 52 3.40 -11.33 22.93
C TYR A 52 3.35 -11.03 21.44
N LEU A 53 4.30 -10.23 20.98
CA LEU A 53 4.63 -10.05 19.58
C LEU A 53 6.02 -10.62 19.32
N TRP A 54 6.32 -10.92 18.06
CA TRP A 54 7.67 -11.23 17.66
C TRP A 54 8.53 -9.96 17.65
N ASP A 55 9.74 -10.09 18.17
CA ASP A 55 10.77 -9.06 18.14
C ASP A 55 12.14 -9.70 17.86
N GLN A 56 13.10 -8.87 17.45
CA GLN A 56 14.47 -9.30 17.23
C GLN A 56 15.41 -8.60 18.20
N GLU A 57 16.11 -9.40 19.01
CA GLU A 57 17.12 -8.92 19.94
C GLU A 57 18.42 -9.67 19.70
N ASN A 58 19.50 -8.94 19.40
CA ASN A 58 20.83 -9.50 19.11
C ASN A 58 20.82 -10.60 18.01
N GLY A 59 19.97 -10.46 17.00
CA GLY A 59 19.85 -11.42 15.89
C GLY A 59 19.00 -12.66 16.20
N TYR A 60 18.39 -12.75 17.38
CA TYR A 60 17.48 -13.84 17.75
C TYR A 60 16.03 -13.37 17.77
N ILE A 61 15.15 -14.17 17.17
CA ILE A 61 13.69 -13.98 17.27
C ILE A 61 13.26 -14.35 18.68
N ARG A 62 12.56 -13.43 19.34
CA ARG A 62 12.03 -13.62 20.69
C ARG A 62 10.59 -13.15 20.77
N ASN A 63 9.91 -13.59 21.82
CA ASN A 63 8.59 -13.08 22.18
C ASN A 63 8.78 -11.87 23.09
N LYS A 64 8.31 -10.70 22.65
CA LYS A 64 8.27 -9.48 23.44
C LYS A 64 6.88 -9.28 24.02
N GLU A 65 6.79 -9.09 25.33
CA GLU A 65 5.52 -8.83 26.01
C GLU A 65 4.91 -7.51 25.51
N LEU A 66 3.68 -7.60 25.04
CA LEU A 66 2.91 -6.48 24.52
C LEU A 66 2.20 -5.75 25.65
N ASN A 67 2.50 -4.47 25.82
CA ASN A 67 1.86 -3.67 26.85
C ASN A 67 0.56 -3.04 26.34
N LEU A 68 -0.53 -3.32 27.05
CA LEU A 68 -1.82 -2.67 26.81
C LEU A 68 -1.97 -1.42 27.70
N TYR A 69 -2.63 -0.41 27.16
CA TYR A 69 -2.91 0.85 27.84
C TYR A 69 -4.42 1.11 27.85
N SER A 70 -4.96 1.50 29.01
CA SER A 70 -6.41 1.69 29.21
C SER A 70 -6.96 2.97 28.58
N ASP A 71 -6.06 3.87 28.15
CA ASP A 71 -6.38 5.14 27.52
C ASP A 71 -5.77 5.25 26.11
N SER A 72 -6.31 6.15 25.30
CA SER A 72 -5.88 6.36 23.91
C SER A 72 -4.54 7.09 23.78
N SER A 73 -4.07 7.81 24.82
CA SER A 73 -2.78 8.51 24.80
C SER A 73 -1.59 7.59 25.08
N GLY A 74 -1.84 6.42 25.66
CA GLY A 74 -0.82 5.47 26.07
C GLY A 74 -0.04 5.94 27.29
N SER A 75 -0.75 6.52 28.27
CA SER A 75 -0.18 7.02 29.53
C SER A 75 -0.45 6.07 30.71
N GLN A 76 -1.59 5.38 30.70
CA GLN A 76 -2.03 4.44 31.73
C GLN A 76 -1.78 3.01 31.27
N LYS A 77 -0.58 2.51 31.56
CA LYS A 77 -0.24 1.10 31.31
C LYS A 77 -1.12 0.21 32.18
N MET A 78 -1.72 -0.81 31.59
CA MET A 78 -2.45 -1.83 32.34
C MET A 78 -1.46 -2.68 33.15
N GLY A 79 -1.82 -2.97 34.40
CA GLY A 79 -1.10 -3.94 35.22
C GLY A 79 -1.36 -5.38 34.77
N ASN A 80 -1.20 -6.33 35.69
CA ASN A 80 -1.48 -7.73 35.41
C ASN A 80 -2.93 -7.91 34.93
N ILE A 81 -3.08 -8.52 33.76
CA ILE A 81 -4.38 -8.80 33.17
C ILE A 81 -4.90 -10.10 33.80
N ILE A 82 -5.68 -9.98 34.87
CA ILE A 82 -6.33 -11.14 35.47
C ILE A 82 -7.34 -11.69 34.47
N TYR A 83 -7.23 -12.97 34.15
CA TYR A 83 -8.17 -13.65 33.28
C TYR A 83 -9.24 -14.36 34.12
N THR A 84 -10.49 -14.25 33.68
CA THR A 84 -11.58 -15.09 34.13
C THR A 84 -12.33 -15.57 32.91
N SER A 85 -12.98 -16.74 32.98
CA SER A 85 -13.74 -17.29 31.85
C SER A 85 -14.81 -16.32 31.30
N CYS A 86 -15.31 -15.41 32.13
CA CYS A 86 -16.23 -14.34 31.75
C CYS A 86 -15.65 -13.34 30.74
N LYS A 87 -14.32 -13.22 30.63
CA LYS A 87 -13.65 -12.31 29.68
C LYS A 87 -13.64 -12.83 28.24
N GLY A 88 -14.00 -14.11 28.06
CA GLY A 88 -14.20 -14.70 26.75
C GLY A 88 -12.90 -14.98 25.99
N ASN A 89 -13.03 -15.02 24.66
CA ASN A 89 -11.96 -15.29 23.73
C ASN A 89 -11.25 -14.00 23.31
N VAL A 90 -10.04 -14.15 22.77
CA VAL A 90 -9.28 -13.03 22.20
C VAL A 90 -9.45 -13.04 20.68
N LEU A 91 -9.71 -11.88 20.08
CA LEU A 91 -9.75 -11.71 18.63
C LEU A 91 -8.58 -10.85 18.17
N VAL A 92 -7.87 -11.29 17.15
CA VAL A 92 -6.75 -10.55 16.55
C VAL A 92 -7.00 -10.38 15.06
N PHE A 93 -6.85 -9.15 14.56
CA PHE A 93 -7.10 -8.82 13.16
C PHE A 93 -5.78 -8.63 12.41
N PHE A 94 -5.74 -9.17 11.20
CA PHE A 94 -4.62 -9.08 10.26
C PHE A 94 -5.12 -8.59 8.91
N TYR A 95 -4.22 -8.14 8.05
CA TYR A 95 -4.53 -7.84 6.66
C TYR A 95 -3.76 -8.77 5.74
N ASP A 96 -4.49 -9.60 5.02
CA ASP A 96 -3.99 -10.54 4.04
C ASP A 96 -2.72 -11.31 4.47
N SER A 97 -1.56 -11.08 3.83
CA SER A 97 -0.28 -11.70 4.20
C SER A 97 0.60 -10.82 5.10
N ASP A 98 0.10 -9.67 5.57
CA ASP A 98 0.80 -8.84 6.55
C ASP A 98 0.87 -9.54 7.91
N PRO A 99 2.08 -9.88 8.39
CA PRO A 99 2.23 -10.66 9.61
C PRO A 99 1.97 -9.85 10.88
N ARG A 100 1.78 -8.52 10.76
CA ARG A 100 1.54 -7.63 11.89
C ARG A 100 0.07 -7.68 12.31
N PRO A 101 -0.24 -8.02 13.58
CA PRO A 101 -1.53 -7.71 14.17
C PRO A 101 -1.89 -6.22 14.02
N LEU A 102 -3.10 -5.93 13.58
CA LEU A 102 -3.60 -4.57 13.43
C LEU A 102 -4.46 -4.15 14.63
N LEU A 103 -5.25 -5.09 15.13
CA LEU A 103 -6.26 -4.83 16.14
C LEU A 103 -6.42 -6.04 17.06
N LEU A 104 -6.62 -5.78 18.34
CA LEU A 104 -6.85 -6.79 19.38
C LEU A 104 -8.19 -6.48 20.06
N CYS A 105 -9.05 -7.47 20.19
CA CYS A 105 -10.22 -7.41 21.05
C CYS A 105 -10.04 -8.39 22.21
N PHE A 106 -10.16 -7.86 23.43
CA PHE A 106 -10.08 -8.62 24.65
C PHE A 106 -10.94 -7.94 25.73
N ASP A 107 -11.68 -8.73 26.50
CA ASP A 107 -12.51 -8.23 27.62
C ASP A 107 -13.45 -7.11 27.16
N SER A 108 -14.16 -7.36 26.05
CA SER A 108 -15.04 -6.40 25.38
C SER A 108 -14.38 -5.08 24.95
N THR A 109 -13.04 -5.00 24.95
CA THR A 109 -12.28 -3.78 24.69
C THR A 109 -11.37 -3.95 23.48
N TRP A 110 -11.33 -2.91 22.63
CA TRP A 110 -10.48 -2.83 21.46
C TRP A 110 -9.15 -2.14 21.77
N TYR A 111 -8.06 -2.70 21.26
CA TYR A 111 -6.71 -2.16 21.34
C TYR A 111 -6.06 -2.13 19.96
N ARG A 112 -5.25 -1.09 19.71
CA ARG A 112 -4.44 -0.92 18.50
C ARG A 112 -3.03 -0.48 18.84
N PRO A 113 -2.04 -0.65 17.95
CA PRO A 113 -0.76 0.04 18.08
C PRO A 113 -0.96 1.55 18.26
N LYS A 114 -0.20 2.17 19.17
CA LYS A 114 -0.25 3.63 19.37
C LYS A 114 0.10 4.38 18.08
N ASP A 115 1.20 3.96 17.46
CA ASP A 115 1.74 4.48 16.21
C ASP A 115 2.77 3.48 15.67
N LYS A 116 3.32 3.75 14.47
CA LYS A 116 4.33 2.89 13.83
C LYS A 116 5.61 2.74 14.67
N ALA A 117 6.03 3.77 15.40
CA ALA A 117 7.28 3.76 16.16
C ALA A 117 7.18 2.95 17.45
N ASN A 118 5.99 2.92 18.07
CA ASN A 118 5.70 2.19 19.30
C ASN A 118 5.00 0.85 19.05
N TYR A 119 5.03 0.34 17.82
CA TYR A 119 4.22 -0.82 17.40
C TYR A 119 4.40 -2.06 18.29
N THR A 120 5.66 -2.39 18.66
CA THR A 120 5.95 -3.56 19.51
C THR A 120 5.89 -3.27 21.01
N ASP A 121 5.64 -2.00 21.40
CA ASP A 121 5.76 -1.54 22.79
C ASP A 121 4.44 -1.12 23.42
N ARG A 122 3.59 -0.40 22.68
CA ARG A 122 2.41 0.28 23.23
C ARG A 122 1.17 0.07 22.38
N TRP A 123 0.21 -0.65 22.94
CA TRP A 123 -1.11 -0.81 22.36
C TRP A 123 -2.16 -0.09 23.21
N VAL A 124 -2.87 0.85 22.60
CA VAL A 124 -3.78 1.78 23.27
C VAL A 124 -5.22 1.39 23.04
N ARG A 125 -6.08 1.67 24.03
CA ARG A 125 -7.52 1.46 23.93
C ARG A 125 -8.14 2.34 22.85
N ILE A 126 -9.08 1.77 22.10
CA ILE A 126 -9.94 2.51 21.16
C ILE A 126 -11.27 2.79 21.84
N THR A 127 -11.59 4.07 22.03
CA THR A 127 -12.82 4.52 22.70
C THR A 127 -13.99 4.75 21.75
N LYS A 128 -13.71 4.94 20.45
CA LYS A 128 -14.71 5.24 19.41
C LYS A 128 -15.44 4.01 18.86
N LEU A 129 -14.98 2.80 19.19
CA LEU A 129 -15.65 1.55 18.86
C LEU A 129 -16.41 1.08 20.09
N GLU A 130 -17.69 0.70 19.95
CA GLU A 130 -18.38 0.06 21.09
C GLU A 130 -17.73 -1.30 21.42
N THR A 131 -18.20 -1.91 22.51
CA THR A 131 -17.67 -3.15 23.05
C THR A 131 -17.57 -4.25 22.00
N CYS A 132 -16.44 -4.94 21.99
CA CYS A 132 -16.22 -6.09 21.12
C CYS A 132 -16.96 -7.33 21.65
N LYS A 133 -18.29 -7.31 21.54
CA LYS A 133 -19.12 -8.47 21.87
C LYS A 133 -19.24 -9.36 20.64
N CYS A 134 -18.64 -10.53 20.71
CA CYS A 134 -18.84 -11.57 19.72
C CYS A 134 -20.30 -12.04 19.77
N THR A 135 -21.11 -11.62 18.80
CA THR A 135 -22.38 -12.30 18.52
C THR A 135 -22.18 -13.23 17.34
N GLU A 136 -22.91 -14.34 17.29
CA GLU A 136 -22.87 -15.29 16.16
C GLU A 136 -23.25 -14.62 14.82
N LYS A 137 -23.89 -13.44 14.86
CA LYS A 137 -24.33 -12.67 13.69
C LYS A 137 -23.33 -11.60 13.23
N GLY A 138 -22.12 -11.56 13.78
CA GLY A 138 -21.07 -10.60 13.42
C GLY A 138 -21.00 -9.37 14.34
N PHE A 139 -20.29 -8.34 13.87
CA PHE A 139 -20.16 -7.05 14.58
C PHE A 139 -21.29 -6.12 14.16
N THR A 140 -21.99 -5.54 15.13
CA THR A 140 -23.02 -4.50 14.91
C THR A 140 -22.46 -3.23 14.25
N GLN A 141 -21.15 -2.99 14.34
CA GLN A 141 -20.45 -1.82 13.80
C GLN A 141 -19.36 -2.18 12.79
N ALA A 142 -19.65 -3.08 11.85
CA ALA A 142 -18.67 -3.50 10.86
C ALA A 142 -18.03 -2.33 10.07
N SER A 143 -18.78 -1.26 9.79
CA SER A 143 -18.28 -0.07 9.10
C SER A 143 -17.24 0.69 9.93
N ASN A 144 -17.50 0.95 11.21
CA ASN A 144 -16.56 1.66 12.08
C ASN A 144 -15.28 0.83 12.31
N LEU A 145 -15.45 -0.49 12.48
CA LEU A 145 -14.33 -1.42 12.60
C LEU A 145 -13.48 -1.45 11.32
N LEU A 146 -14.12 -1.50 10.15
CA LEU A 146 -13.43 -1.44 8.85
C LEU A 146 -12.68 -0.12 8.67
N ALA A 147 -13.30 1.01 9.03
CA ALA A 147 -12.65 2.32 8.99
C ALA A 147 -11.43 2.36 9.89
N GLU A 148 -11.51 1.79 11.10
CA GLU A 148 -10.37 1.74 12.02
C GLU A 148 -9.23 0.86 11.50
N LEU A 149 -9.56 -0.31 10.96
CA LEU A 149 -8.57 -1.20 10.35
C LEU A 149 -7.87 -0.53 9.16
N ASN A 150 -8.61 0.17 8.30
CA ASN A 150 -8.06 0.93 7.18
C ASN A 150 -7.11 2.03 7.65
N ASN A 151 -7.51 2.78 8.68
CA ASN A 151 -6.71 3.86 9.25
C ASN A 151 -5.38 3.33 9.81
N ILE A 152 -5.42 2.29 10.64
CA ILE A 152 -4.22 1.64 11.20
C ILE A 152 -3.30 1.16 10.07
N TYR A 153 -3.88 0.49 9.07
CA TYR A 153 -3.09 -0.03 7.96
C TYR A 153 -2.41 1.09 7.16
N MET A 154 -3.09 2.22 6.93
CA MET A 154 -2.49 3.37 6.26
C MET A 154 -1.30 3.97 7.03
N GLU A 155 -1.39 4.02 8.36
CA GLU A 155 -0.32 4.53 9.23
C GLU A 155 0.89 3.60 9.31
N LEU A 156 0.66 2.28 9.26
CA LEU A 156 1.71 1.27 9.36
C LEU A 156 2.47 1.02 8.05
N ASN A 157 1.90 1.43 6.90
CA ASN A 157 2.45 1.17 5.57
C ASN A 157 2.71 2.42 4.72
N PRO A 158 3.35 3.49 5.24
CA PRO A 158 3.58 4.69 4.47
C PRO A 158 4.48 4.44 3.25
N VAL A 159 4.20 5.13 2.15
CA VAL A 159 5.05 5.18 0.96
C VAL A 159 5.73 6.53 0.93
N ASP A 160 7.05 6.56 1.01
CA ASP A 160 7.83 7.78 0.84
C ASP A 160 8.36 7.87 -0.59
N LEU A 161 7.83 8.82 -1.34
CA LEU A 161 8.21 9.11 -2.71
C LEU A 161 9.64 9.70 -2.80
N GLY A 162 10.15 10.27 -1.71
CA GLY A 162 11.53 10.76 -1.58
C GLY A 162 12.58 9.66 -1.73
N GLU A 163 12.22 8.40 -1.44
CA GLU A 163 13.09 7.23 -1.65
C GLU A 163 13.49 7.04 -3.12
N THR A 164 12.72 7.60 -4.07
CA THR A 164 13.11 7.60 -5.50
C THR A 164 14.47 8.28 -5.70
N LYS A 165 14.75 9.40 -5.00
CA LYS A 165 16.03 10.11 -5.09
C LYS A 165 17.18 9.26 -4.59
N LYS A 166 16.96 8.51 -3.50
CA LYS A 166 17.96 7.64 -2.87
C LYS A 166 18.25 6.39 -3.69
N ALA A 167 17.23 5.87 -4.39
CA ALA A 167 17.40 4.76 -5.32
C ALA A 167 18.34 5.12 -6.47
N TYR A 168 18.37 6.39 -6.90
CA TYR A 168 19.22 6.85 -8.00
C TYR A 168 20.66 7.11 -7.55
N LYS A 169 21.59 6.26 -7.99
CA LYS A 169 23.04 6.36 -7.67
C LYS A 169 23.90 7.00 -8.77
N GLY A 170 23.31 7.79 -9.68
CA GLY A 170 24.06 8.51 -10.72
C GLY A 170 24.65 7.67 -11.87
N SER A 171 24.61 6.33 -11.79
CA SER A 171 25.12 5.41 -12.82
C SER A 171 24.07 4.96 -13.85
N GLY A 172 22.91 5.64 -13.93
CA GLY A 172 21.89 5.42 -14.96
C GLY A 172 20.99 4.18 -14.79
N GLN A 173 21.44 3.14 -14.08
CA GLN A 173 20.71 1.88 -13.92
C GLN A 173 20.20 1.69 -12.48
N ILE A 174 18.88 1.51 -12.32
CA ILE A 174 18.29 0.99 -11.08
C ILE A 174 17.71 -0.38 -11.42
N ASP A 175 18.46 -1.43 -11.10
CA ASP A 175 18.02 -2.81 -11.34
C ASP A 175 16.96 -3.28 -10.33
N SER A 176 16.87 -2.63 -9.15
CA SER A 176 15.77 -2.69 -8.16
C SER A 176 16.32 -2.09 -6.86
N HIS A 177 15.63 -1.14 -6.24
CA HIS A 177 15.96 -0.66 -4.89
C HIS A 177 14.81 -0.99 -3.96
N SER A 178 15.08 -1.40 -2.72
CA SER A 178 14.04 -1.61 -1.73
C SER A 178 14.38 -0.92 -0.43
N TYR A 179 13.37 -0.38 0.24
CA TYR A 179 13.48 0.24 1.55
C TYR A 179 12.49 -0.39 2.54
N THR A 180 12.91 -0.45 3.80
CA THR A 180 12.12 -1.02 4.89
C THR A 180 11.18 0.04 5.46
N ILE A 181 9.87 -0.24 5.47
CA ILE A 181 8.87 0.59 6.14
C ILE A 181 8.83 0.32 7.64
N HIS A 182 8.91 -0.96 8.01
CA HIS A 182 8.86 -1.42 9.39
C HIS A 182 9.66 -2.71 9.53
N ASP A 183 10.56 -2.76 10.51
CA ASP A 183 11.42 -3.91 10.78
C ASP A 183 10.71 -4.92 11.68
N TYR A 184 9.57 -5.45 11.21
CA TYR A 184 8.83 -6.48 11.96
C TYR A 184 9.52 -7.83 11.83
N THR A 185 9.48 -8.63 12.89
CA THR A 185 10.06 -9.98 12.92
C THR A 185 8.96 -11.02 12.71
N PRO A 186 9.18 -12.13 11.98
CA PRO A 186 10.41 -12.55 11.30
C PRO A 186 10.67 -11.88 9.96
N GLN A 187 9.69 -11.15 9.42
CA GLN A 187 9.75 -10.61 8.07
C GLN A 187 9.55 -9.09 8.07
N PRO A 188 10.58 -8.31 7.68
CA PRO A 188 10.44 -6.86 7.55
C PRO A 188 9.46 -6.51 6.44
N ILE A 189 8.76 -5.40 6.62
CA ILE A 189 7.82 -4.86 5.65
C ILE A 189 8.57 -3.89 4.76
N LYS A 190 8.61 -4.18 3.45
CA LYS A 190 9.45 -3.46 2.49
C LYS A 190 8.64 -2.96 1.30
N VAL A 191 9.16 -1.90 0.68
CA VAL A 191 8.69 -1.42 -0.63
C VAL A 191 9.85 -1.42 -1.60
N LYS A 192 9.58 -1.94 -2.79
CA LYS A 192 10.48 -2.02 -3.92
C LYS A 192 10.17 -0.88 -4.88
N ILE A 193 11.23 -0.26 -5.35
CA ILE A 193 11.25 0.74 -6.40
C ILE A 193 11.80 0.07 -7.65
N THR A 194 10.96 -0.03 -8.68
CA THR A 194 11.37 -0.40 -10.03
C THR A 194 11.42 0.82 -10.92
N SER A 195 12.32 0.81 -11.90
CA SER A 195 12.41 1.89 -12.89
C SER A 195 12.04 1.38 -14.27
N LYS A 196 11.43 2.23 -15.08
CA LYS A 196 11.14 1.98 -16.49
C LYS A 196 11.41 3.22 -17.30
N GLU A 197 12.19 3.05 -18.36
CA GLU A 197 12.49 4.10 -19.32
C GLU A 197 11.35 4.22 -20.33
N LEU A 198 11.00 5.46 -20.63
CA LEU A 198 10.12 5.87 -21.72
C LEU A 198 10.97 6.66 -22.74
N VAL A 199 10.38 7.31 -23.74
CA VAL A 199 11.14 8.04 -24.76
C VAL A 199 11.81 9.28 -24.16
N CYS A 200 11.04 10.18 -23.57
CA CYS A 200 11.52 11.42 -22.95
C CYS A 200 11.36 11.47 -21.42
N TYR A 201 10.93 10.36 -20.80
CA TYR A 201 10.60 10.32 -19.38
C TYR A 201 11.07 9.04 -18.71
N LYS A 202 11.28 9.07 -17.39
CA LYS A 202 11.53 7.89 -16.56
C LYS A 202 10.38 7.70 -15.59
N LYS A 203 9.90 6.46 -15.49
CA LYS A 203 8.92 6.03 -14.50
C LYS A 203 9.62 5.34 -13.33
N TYR A 204 9.26 5.70 -12.11
CA TYR A 204 9.60 4.95 -10.89
C TYR A 204 8.33 4.40 -10.25
N ALA A 205 8.26 3.11 -9.99
CA ALA A 205 7.10 2.48 -9.35
C ALA A 205 7.47 1.93 -7.98
N HIS A 206 6.77 2.40 -6.95
CA HIS A 206 6.79 1.88 -5.59
C HIS A 206 5.71 0.80 -5.48
N GLU A 207 6.13 -0.41 -5.14
CA GLU A 207 5.28 -1.59 -4.96
C GLU A 207 5.74 -2.36 -3.73
N PRO A 208 4.85 -3.07 -3.01
CA PRO A 208 5.28 -3.95 -1.92
C PRO A 208 6.37 -4.94 -2.35
N ASP A 209 7.46 -5.08 -1.57
CA ASP A 209 8.61 -5.94 -1.88
C ASP A 209 8.51 -7.29 -1.17
N ASN A 210 7.83 -8.25 -1.79
CA ASN A 210 7.22 -9.35 -1.03
C ASN A 210 7.63 -10.77 -1.45
N GLY A 211 8.65 -10.96 -2.28
CA GLY A 211 8.90 -12.29 -2.85
C GLY A 211 7.65 -12.86 -3.54
N SER A 212 7.47 -14.19 -3.54
CA SER A 212 6.47 -14.89 -4.37
C SER A 212 5.01 -14.89 -3.89
N ASN A 213 4.67 -14.30 -2.73
CA ASN A 213 3.29 -14.27 -2.21
C ASN A 213 2.80 -12.82 -2.02
N THR A 214 1.94 -12.36 -2.93
CA THR A 214 1.57 -10.95 -3.09
C THR A 214 0.20 -10.61 -2.50
N SER A 215 0.15 -9.86 -1.40
CA SER A 215 -1.14 -9.31 -0.96
C SER A 215 -1.13 -8.09 -0.03
N TYR A 216 0.03 -7.52 0.28
CA TYR A 216 0.09 -6.26 1.03
C TYR A 216 -0.51 -5.12 0.21
N ARG A 217 -1.09 -4.13 0.89
CA ARG A 217 -1.45 -2.85 0.28
C ARG A 217 -0.46 -1.78 0.74
N LEU A 218 -0.43 -0.67 0.04
CA LEU A 218 0.29 0.53 0.42
C LEU A 218 -0.63 1.44 1.24
N GLY A 219 -0.01 2.21 2.12
CA GLY A 219 -0.66 3.16 3.01
C GLY A 219 -0.39 4.61 2.59
N LYS A 220 -0.35 5.49 3.59
CA LYS A 220 -0.28 6.94 3.40
C LYS A 220 0.91 7.33 2.52
N ILE A 221 0.66 8.20 1.54
CA ILE A 221 1.71 8.69 0.64
C ILE A 221 2.36 9.92 1.26
N THR A 222 3.68 9.92 1.27
CA THR A 222 4.53 11.00 1.77
C THR A 222 5.59 11.35 0.73
N TYR A 223 6.18 12.54 0.85
CA TYR A 223 7.34 12.94 0.06
C TYR A 223 8.37 13.55 1.01
N ASP A 224 9.54 12.93 1.10
CA ASP A 224 10.59 13.27 2.06
C ASP A 224 10.03 13.30 3.51
N GLY A 225 9.19 12.30 3.84
CA GLY A 225 8.53 12.14 5.15
C GLY A 225 7.34 13.05 5.44
N LEU A 226 6.99 13.98 4.54
CA LEU A 226 5.90 14.96 4.74
C LEU A 226 4.61 14.55 4.02
N THR A 227 3.44 14.95 4.53
CA THR A 227 2.14 14.38 4.11
C THR A 227 1.17 15.36 3.41
N ASN A 228 1.49 16.65 3.32
CA ASN A 228 0.54 17.67 2.86
C ASN A 228 0.78 18.10 1.41
N TYR A 229 0.70 17.13 0.50
CA TYR A 229 1.07 17.34 -0.90
C TYR A 229 -0.06 17.09 -1.90
N GLY A 230 -1.31 16.89 -1.44
CA GLY A 230 -2.45 16.64 -2.34
C GLY A 230 -2.52 15.22 -2.91
N LEU A 231 -1.88 14.26 -2.23
CA LEU A 231 -1.85 12.83 -2.59
C LEU A 231 -2.73 11.96 -1.67
N SER A 232 -3.77 12.55 -1.06
CA SER A 232 -4.74 11.81 -0.26
C SER A 232 -5.71 11.02 -1.15
N TYR A 233 -6.06 9.81 -0.74
CA TYR A 233 -7.04 8.96 -1.39
C TYR A 233 -7.92 8.27 -0.33
N PRO A 234 -9.12 7.78 -0.71
CA PRO A 234 -10.01 7.11 0.23
C PRO A 234 -9.41 5.82 0.82
N GLU A 235 -9.46 5.67 2.15
CA GLU A 235 -8.76 4.60 2.87
C GLU A 235 -9.30 3.19 2.56
N GLU A 236 -10.54 3.10 2.06
CA GLU A 236 -11.18 1.85 1.64
C GLU A 236 -10.58 1.27 0.35
N ARG A 237 -9.80 2.06 -0.40
CA ARG A 237 -9.20 1.62 -1.66
C ARG A 237 -7.82 1.02 -1.42
N PRO A 238 -7.62 -0.29 -1.66
CA PRO A 238 -6.32 -0.91 -1.42
C PRO A 238 -5.31 -0.46 -2.48
N LEU A 239 -4.47 0.51 -2.13
CA LEU A 239 -3.39 0.97 -3.01
C LEU A 239 -2.37 -0.17 -3.21
N GLN A 240 -2.00 -0.46 -4.45
CA GLN A 240 -1.06 -1.55 -4.78
C GLN A 240 0.26 -1.02 -5.32
N LYS A 241 0.22 0.16 -5.94
CA LYS A 241 1.36 0.75 -6.61
C LYS A 241 1.22 2.26 -6.70
N VAL A 242 2.33 2.96 -6.49
CA VAL A 242 2.46 4.40 -6.74
C VAL A 242 3.54 4.59 -7.79
N SER A 243 3.26 5.30 -8.88
CA SER A 243 4.23 5.57 -9.94
C SER A 243 4.50 7.06 -10.10
N LEU A 244 5.76 7.45 -10.09
CA LEU A 244 6.22 8.81 -10.39
C LEU A 244 6.80 8.88 -11.79
N TYR A 245 6.64 10.02 -12.44
CA TYR A 245 7.16 10.29 -13.77
C TYR A 245 8.01 11.55 -13.78
N TYR A 246 9.24 11.43 -14.26
CA TYR A 246 10.23 12.50 -14.35
C TYR A 246 10.65 12.68 -15.79
N SER A 247 10.98 13.92 -16.18
CA SER A 247 11.64 14.17 -17.47
C SER A 247 13.04 13.56 -17.45
N VAL A 248 13.53 13.07 -18.59
CA VAL A 248 14.91 12.61 -18.77
C VAL A 248 15.95 13.65 -18.34
N TYR A 249 15.60 14.93 -18.44
CA TYR A 249 16.48 16.06 -18.12
C TYR A 249 16.47 16.43 -16.63
N ASP A 250 15.53 15.88 -15.85
CA ASP A 250 15.47 16.10 -14.40
C ASP A 250 16.42 15.15 -13.65
N THR A 251 17.72 15.35 -13.86
CA THR A 251 18.78 14.48 -13.34
C THR A 251 18.91 14.47 -11.82
N GLN A 252 18.23 15.39 -11.14
CA GLN A 252 18.20 15.50 -9.68
C GLN A 252 16.82 15.13 -9.09
N HIS A 253 15.89 14.63 -9.91
CA HIS A 253 14.53 14.24 -9.49
C HIS A 253 13.81 15.35 -8.71
N LYS A 254 13.96 16.60 -9.17
CA LYS A 254 13.35 17.77 -8.53
C LYS A 254 11.85 17.82 -8.76
N TYR A 255 11.39 17.40 -9.93
CA TYR A 255 10.06 17.65 -10.45
C TYR A 255 9.36 16.36 -10.93
N PRO A 256 8.78 15.59 -10.00
CA PRO A 256 7.86 14.50 -10.31
C PRO A 256 6.57 15.04 -10.94
N LEU A 257 6.52 15.07 -12.27
CA LEU A 257 5.44 15.70 -13.05
C LEU A 257 4.08 15.06 -12.82
N LEU A 258 4.05 13.74 -12.58
CA LEU A 258 2.82 12.97 -12.41
C LEU A 258 3.03 11.91 -11.34
N VAL A 259 2.06 11.79 -10.44
CA VAL A 259 1.88 10.65 -9.54
C VAL A 259 0.66 9.86 -10.00
N LYS A 260 0.87 8.59 -10.34
CA LYS A 260 -0.20 7.64 -10.71
C LYS A 260 -0.40 6.64 -9.58
N LEU A 261 -1.59 6.63 -9.00
CA LEU A 261 -2.02 5.67 -8.00
C LEU A 261 -2.72 4.51 -8.71
N CYS A 262 -2.38 3.28 -8.34
CA CYS A 262 -2.99 2.07 -8.86
C CYS A 262 -3.56 1.27 -7.70
N PHE A 263 -4.88 1.09 -7.69
CA PHE A 263 -5.61 0.40 -6.65
C PHE A 263 -5.94 -1.03 -7.08
N LYS A 264 -6.10 -1.92 -6.11
CA LYS A 264 -6.69 -3.24 -6.32
C LYS A 264 -8.12 -3.03 -6.82
N GLY A 265 -8.40 -3.43 -8.06
CA GLY A 265 -9.73 -3.40 -8.65
C GLY A 265 -10.26 -4.82 -8.87
N GLY A 266 -11.53 -4.92 -9.28
CA GLY A 266 -12.13 -6.18 -9.71
C GLY A 266 -11.57 -6.64 -11.06
N SER A 267 -12.37 -6.52 -12.13
CA SER A 267 -11.98 -6.97 -13.48
C SER A 267 -10.84 -6.15 -14.12
N SER A 268 -10.57 -4.94 -13.61
CA SER A 268 -9.52 -4.06 -14.10
C SER A 268 -8.93 -3.22 -12.96
N PRO A 269 -7.62 -2.87 -13.03
CA PRO A 269 -7.01 -1.95 -12.08
C PRO A 269 -7.61 -0.55 -12.21
N ASP A 270 -7.93 0.03 -11.06
CA ASP A 270 -8.46 1.38 -10.94
C ASP A 270 -7.29 2.37 -10.73
N TYR A 271 -7.33 3.50 -11.43
CA TYR A 271 -6.22 4.45 -11.48
C TYR A 271 -6.66 5.86 -11.09
N GLU A 272 -5.82 6.53 -10.29
CA GLU A 272 -5.89 7.97 -10.09
C GLU A 272 -4.62 8.65 -10.55
N TYR A 273 -4.77 9.85 -11.09
CA TYR A 273 -3.69 10.67 -11.62
C TYR A 273 -3.64 11.98 -10.86
N HIS A 274 -2.46 12.34 -10.37
CA HIS A 274 -2.20 13.59 -9.67
C HIS A 274 -1.07 14.31 -10.40
N LYS A 275 -1.38 15.43 -11.06
CA LYS A 275 -0.37 16.23 -11.77
C LYS A 275 0.36 17.14 -10.79
N LEU A 276 1.65 17.39 -11.03
CA LEU A 276 2.36 18.45 -10.32
C LEU A 276 1.70 19.79 -10.66
N ASP A 277 1.27 20.51 -9.64
CA ASP A 277 0.56 21.78 -9.78
C ASP A 277 1.47 22.96 -9.45
N ASP A 278 2.30 22.82 -8.42
CA ASP A 278 3.28 23.82 -8.01
C ASP A 278 4.67 23.19 -7.85
N LYS A 279 5.62 23.61 -8.69
CA LYS A 279 7.01 23.14 -8.68
C LYS A 279 7.83 23.63 -7.48
N ARG A 280 7.40 24.70 -6.79
CA ARG A 280 8.09 25.27 -5.61
C ARG A 280 7.72 24.51 -4.34
N THR A 281 6.44 24.20 -4.18
CA THR A 281 5.93 23.51 -2.99
C THR A 281 5.84 22.00 -3.17
N LEU A 282 6.04 21.50 -4.40
CA LEU A 282 5.78 20.12 -4.80
C LEU A 282 4.37 19.67 -4.41
N LYS A 283 3.36 20.49 -4.73
CA LYS A 283 1.96 20.14 -4.49
C LYS A 283 1.38 19.53 -5.75
N TRP A 284 0.63 18.44 -5.60
CA TRP A 284 -0.08 17.80 -6.69
C TRP A 284 -1.58 18.07 -6.64
N GLU A 285 -2.18 18.14 -7.82
CA GLU A 285 -3.62 18.25 -8.02
C GLU A 285 -4.15 16.94 -8.58
N LYS A 286 -5.17 16.36 -7.93
CA LYS A 286 -5.92 15.21 -8.45
C LYS A 286 -6.66 15.60 -9.73
N LEU A 287 -6.44 14.84 -10.80
CA LEU A 287 -7.15 15.01 -12.06
C LEU A 287 -8.58 14.45 -11.96
N SER A 288 -9.51 15.11 -12.64
CA SER A 288 -10.92 14.72 -12.71
C SER A 288 -11.44 14.89 -14.13
N SER A 289 -12.43 14.09 -14.52
CA SER A 289 -13.06 14.15 -15.84
C SER A 289 -13.58 15.55 -16.16
N ASP A 290 -14.13 16.24 -15.16
CA ASP A 290 -14.88 17.48 -15.37
C ASP A 290 -13.97 18.68 -15.65
N LYS A 291 -12.74 18.66 -15.09
CA LYS A 291 -11.77 19.75 -15.23
C LYS A 291 -10.62 19.43 -16.18
N HIS A 292 -10.31 18.14 -16.34
CA HIS A 292 -9.05 17.69 -16.92
C HIS A 292 -9.24 16.65 -18.03
N LYS A 293 -10.42 16.59 -18.66
CA LYS A 293 -10.78 15.61 -19.69
C LYS A 293 -9.67 15.37 -20.73
N TYR A 294 -9.22 16.44 -21.39
CA TYR A 294 -8.19 16.35 -22.44
C TYR A 294 -6.86 15.76 -21.93
N LEU A 295 -6.41 16.20 -20.76
CA LEU A 295 -5.17 15.68 -20.17
C LEU A 295 -5.33 14.21 -19.75
N LEU A 296 -6.48 13.83 -19.20
CA LEU A 296 -6.78 12.44 -18.84
C LEU A 296 -6.85 11.52 -20.06
N GLU A 297 -7.42 11.99 -21.18
CA GLU A 297 -7.42 11.25 -22.45
C GLU A 297 -5.99 10.97 -22.93
N LYS A 298 -5.10 11.97 -22.88
CA LYS A 298 -3.67 11.77 -23.18
C LYS A 298 -3.01 10.79 -22.23
N LEU A 299 -3.18 10.96 -20.92
CA LEU A 299 -2.55 10.11 -19.90
C LEU A 299 -3.12 8.69 -19.83
N SER A 300 -4.23 8.41 -20.50
CA SER A 300 -4.84 7.08 -20.57
C SER A 300 -4.46 6.30 -21.84
N ASN A 301 -3.92 6.97 -22.86
CA ASN A 301 -3.49 6.35 -24.11
C ASN A 301 -1.96 6.27 -24.17
N LYS A 302 -1.43 5.08 -24.44
CA LYS A 302 0.02 4.82 -24.51
C LYS A 302 0.74 5.71 -25.54
N GLU A 303 0.11 6.02 -26.67
CA GLU A 303 0.71 6.81 -27.75
C GLU A 303 0.81 8.29 -27.41
N THR A 304 -0.12 8.81 -26.59
CA THR A 304 -0.19 10.23 -26.22
C THR A 304 0.21 10.50 -24.77
N PHE A 305 0.59 9.46 -24.02
CA PHE A 305 0.97 9.53 -22.61
C PHE A 305 2.08 10.56 -22.36
N GLU A 306 3.17 10.49 -23.12
CA GLU A 306 4.29 11.42 -22.99
C GLU A 306 3.97 12.85 -23.44
N SER A 307 3.01 13.02 -24.35
CA SER A 307 2.45 14.34 -24.68
C SER A 307 1.69 14.93 -23.49
N GLY A 308 0.95 14.11 -22.74
CA GLY A 308 0.31 14.56 -21.49
C GLY A 308 1.33 14.99 -20.42
N LEU A 309 2.44 14.26 -20.28
CA LEU A 309 3.53 14.66 -19.39
C LEU A 309 4.21 15.97 -19.83
N TYR A 310 4.36 16.16 -21.15
CA TYR A 310 4.90 17.38 -21.73
C TYR A 310 3.99 18.58 -21.45
N ASP A 311 2.68 18.42 -21.60
CA ASP A 311 1.68 19.47 -21.29
C ASP A 311 1.76 19.89 -19.81
N ILE A 312 1.89 18.92 -18.88
CA ILE A 312 2.03 19.23 -17.44
C ILE A 312 3.28 20.08 -17.21
N ARG A 313 4.43 19.63 -17.73
CA ARG A 313 5.73 20.27 -17.53
C ARG A 313 5.76 21.71 -18.05
N THR A 314 5.26 21.92 -19.27
CA THR A 314 5.26 23.23 -19.94
C THR A 314 4.29 24.19 -19.25
N ARG A 315 3.12 23.72 -18.81
CA ARG A 315 2.13 24.53 -18.09
C ARG A 315 2.68 25.12 -16.80
N ILE A 316 3.52 24.37 -16.05
CA ILE A 316 4.16 24.87 -14.82
C ILE A 316 5.57 25.45 -15.06
N SER A 317 5.90 25.73 -16.32
CA SER A 317 7.13 26.39 -16.75
C SER A 317 8.40 25.71 -16.21
N ILE A 318 8.46 24.38 -16.27
CA ILE A 318 9.71 23.64 -16.04
C ILE A 318 10.46 23.54 -17.36
N SER A 319 11.58 24.25 -17.44
CA SER A 319 12.53 24.17 -18.54
C SER A 319 13.88 23.65 -18.03
N TYR A 320 14.69 23.13 -18.95
CA TYR A 320 16.03 22.66 -18.68
C TYR A 320 16.99 23.42 -19.58
N THR A 321 18.11 23.86 -19.02
CA THR A 321 19.19 24.54 -19.74
C THR A 321 19.86 23.60 -20.75
N GLU A 322 20.58 24.14 -21.72
CA GLU A 322 21.34 23.32 -22.68
C GLU A 322 22.39 22.44 -21.98
N ASP A 323 22.95 22.89 -20.85
CA ASP A 323 23.88 22.09 -20.07
C ASP A 323 23.18 20.97 -19.28
N GLU A 324 21.98 21.22 -18.76
CA GLU A 324 21.15 20.15 -18.19
C GLU A 324 20.72 19.16 -19.27
N LYS A 325 20.43 19.62 -20.49
CA LYS A 325 20.12 18.74 -21.62
C LYS A 325 21.31 17.92 -22.12
N LYS A 326 22.54 18.18 -21.68
CA LYS A 326 23.70 17.30 -21.93
C LYS A 326 23.80 16.16 -20.90
N LYS A 327 23.03 16.24 -19.81
CA LYS A 327 22.97 15.23 -18.75
C LYS A 327 21.59 14.59 -18.76
N HIS A 328 21.55 13.26 -18.76
CA HIS A 328 20.28 12.55 -18.82
C HIS A 328 20.19 11.48 -17.74
N LEU A 329 18.98 11.24 -17.25
CA LEU A 329 18.67 10.11 -16.36
C LEU A 329 18.98 8.75 -17.01
N PHE A 330 18.97 8.69 -18.33
CA PHE A 330 19.27 7.55 -19.19
C PHE A 330 19.53 8.04 -20.62
N ASN A 331 20.11 7.22 -21.50
CA ASN A 331 20.38 7.59 -22.89
C ASN A 331 19.07 7.74 -23.68
N PRO A 332 18.62 8.96 -24.03
CA PRO A 332 17.32 9.16 -24.64
C PRO A 332 17.51 9.39 -26.15
N GLU A 333 18.08 8.42 -26.87
CA GLU A 333 18.47 8.54 -28.29
C GLU A 333 17.34 9.05 -29.19
N GLN A 334 16.08 8.82 -28.78
CA GLN A 334 14.88 9.17 -29.52
C GLN A 334 14.10 10.34 -28.90
N CYS A 335 14.55 10.93 -27.80
CA CYS A 335 13.82 12.03 -27.18
C CYS A 335 13.91 13.31 -28.02
N LYS A 336 12.79 13.67 -28.63
CA LYS A 336 12.59 14.92 -29.39
C LYS A 336 11.36 15.64 -28.84
N GLU A 337 11.54 16.34 -27.72
CA GLU A 337 10.43 17.04 -27.04
C GLU A 337 9.76 18.10 -27.92
N ASP A 338 10.50 18.69 -28.86
CA ASP A 338 10.02 19.60 -29.90
C ASP A 338 8.99 18.94 -30.84
N LYS A 339 9.07 17.61 -31.05
CA LYS A 339 8.11 16.84 -31.84
C LYS A 339 6.89 16.36 -31.05
N ILE A 340 6.98 16.34 -29.71
CA ILE A 340 5.87 15.98 -28.82
C ILE A 340 4.77 17.07 -28.85
N SER A 341 5.10 18.27 -29.33
CA SER A 341 4.26 19.47 -29.31
C SER A 341 3.29 19.67 -30.50
N ILE A 342 3.26 18.83 -31.55
CA ILE A 342 2.46 19.18 -32.77
C ILE A 342 1.59 18.05 -33.34
N ALA A 343 1.82 16.77 -33.02
CA ALA A 343 1.08 15.68 -33.66
C ALA A 343 -0.34 15.40 -33.14
N ALA A 344 -0.78 16.04 -32.03
CA ALA A 344 -2.06 15.70 -31.38
C ALA A 344 -3.12 16.82 -31.37
N ILE A 345 -2.93 17.90 -32.15
CA ILE A 345 -3.93 19.00 -32.25
C ILE A 345 -4.51 19.15 -33.67
N ALA A 346 -3.91 18.55 -34.70
CA ALA A 346 -4.45 18.65 -36.06
C ALA A 346 -5.36 17.47 -36.40
N GLY A 347 -6.63 17.54 -35.97
CA GLY A 347 -7.70 17.03 -36.82
C GLY A 347 -7.74 17.89 -38.10
N GLY A 348 -7.07 17.45 -39.17
CA GLY A 348 -7.03 18.17 -40.44
C GLY A 348 -5.85 17.77 -41.30
N THR A 349 -6.13 17.11 -42.41
CA THR A 349 -5.21 16.80 -43.53
C THR A 349 -4.30 17.97 -43.92
N VAL A 350 -2.98 17.76 -44.06
CA VAL A 350 -2.15 18.07 -45.24
C VAL A 350 -0.86 17.24 -45.14
N GLY A 351 -0.51 16.53 -46.20
CA GLY A 351 0.69 15.69 -46.26
C GLY A 351 1.98 16.45 -46.58
N THR A 352 3.11 15.80 -46.30
CA THR A 352 4.20 15.58 -47.26
C THR A 352 5.19 14.57 -46.68
N ALA A 353 5.68 13.72 -47.57
CA ALA A 353 6.43 12.52 -47.29
C ALA A 353 7.93 12.78 -47.08
N ALA A 354 8.58 11.90 -46.32
CA ALA A 354 9.91 11.38 -46.64
C ALA A 354 10.10 10.05 -45.90
N VAL A 355 9.89 8.95 -46.63
CA VAL A 355 10.25 7.59 -46.23
C VAL A 355 11.64 7.31 -46.80
N VAL A 356 12.63 7.02 -45.95
CA VAL A 356 13.76 6.15 -46.34
C VAL A 356 14.30 5.46 -45.09
N GLY A 357 14.38 4.12 -45.11
CA GLY A 357 15.28 3.37 -44.23
C GLY A 357 14.67 2.21 -43.42
N THR A 358 14.40 1.09 -44.12
CA THR A 358 14.38 -0.30 -43.61
C THR A 358 13.67 -0.59 -42.28
N GLY A 359 12.36 -0.81 -42.33
CA GLY A 359 11.58 -1.39 -41.22
C GLY A 359 11.48 -2.91 -41.34
N VAL A 360 11.92 -3.61 -40.29
CA VAL A 360 11.49 -4.99 -40.01
C VAL A 360 10.03 -4.92 -39.55
N THR A 361 9.13 -5.53 -40.31
CA THR A 361 7.72 -5.70 -39.97
C THR A 361 7.58 -6.73 -38.85
N VAL A 362 7.26 -6.29 -37.63
CA VAL A 362 6.66 -7.16 -36.61
C VAL A 362 5.16 -6.88 -36.62
N GLY A 363 4.40 -7.73 -37.30
CA GLY A 363 2.94 -7.71 -37.27
C GLY A 363 2.44 -8.20 -35.92
N VAL A 364 1.63 -7.39 -35.23
CA VAL A 364 0.80 -7.84 -34.11
C VAL A 364 -0.65 -7.90 -34.60
N LEU A 365 -1.17 -9.11 -34.74
CA LEU A 365 -2.59 -9.39 -34.96
C LEU A 365 -3.37 -9.06 -33.69
N ILE A 366 -4.33 -8.13 -33.78
CA ILE A 366 -5.35 -7.93 -32.75
C ILE A 366 -6.65 -8.57 -33.25
N SER A 367 -6.95 -9.75 -32.73
CA SER A 367 -8.23 -10.44 -32.94
C SER A 367 -9.31 -9.76 -32.08
N LYS A 368 -10.19 -8.97 -32.68
CA LYS A 368 -11.45 -8.55 -32.02
C LYS A 368 -12.40 -9.75 -31.98
N LYS A 369 -12.64 -10.32 -30.80
CA LYS A 369 -13.81 -11.18 -30.58
C LYS A 369 -15.05 -10.28 -30.47
N ILE A 370 -15.88 -10.30 -31.50
CA ILE A 370 -17.26 -9.80 -31.44
C ILE A 370 -18.09 -10.87 -30.72
N ILE A 371 -18.62 -10.54 -29.55
CA ILE A 371 -19.63 -11.38 -28.88
C ILE A 371 -20.96 -11.05 -29.54
N VAL A 372 -21.47 -11.97 -30.35
CA VAL A 372 -22.85 -11.96 -30.84
C VAL A 372 -23.73 -12.48 -29.70
N LEU A 373 -24.63 -11.63 -29.18
CA LEU A 373 -25.70 -12.06 -28.28
C LEU A 373 -26.67 -12.95 -29.06
N GLY A 374 -26.58 -14.27 -28.84
CA GLY A 374 -27.62 -15.22 -29.23
C GLY A 374 -28.69 -15.30 -28.14
N ALA A 375 -29.91 -14.85 -28.46
CA ALA A 375 -31.08 -15.02 -27.64
C ALA A 375 -31.42 -16.51 -27.46
N PHE A 376 -31.62 -16.97 -26.22
CA PHE A 376 -32.23 -18.26 -25.94
C PHE A 376 -33.74 -18.06 -25.81
N THR A 377 -34.48 -18.54 -26.80
CA THR A 377 -35.92 -18.81 -26.70
C THR A 377 -36.14 -20.13 -25.97
N ALA A 378 -37.08 -20.11 -25.03
CA ALA A 378 -37.58 -21.24 -24.27
C ALA A 378 -38.50 -22.16 -25.11
N ALA A 379 -38.48 -23.45 -24.81
CA ALA A 379 -39.56 -24.44 -24.96
C ALA A 379 -39.13 -25.66 -24.11
N VAL A 380 -39.73 -25.99 -22.96
CA VAL A 380 -41.05 -26.63 -22.74
C VAL A 380 -41.24 -27.90 -23.56
N ALA A 381 -40.94 -29.05 -22.95
CA ALA A 381 -41.84 -30.18 -22.72
C ALA A 381 -41.09 -31.25 -21.91
#